data_AF-A0A2A9ND10-F1
#
_entry.id   AF-A0A2A9ND10-F1
#
_cell.length_a   1.000
_cell.length_b   1.000
_cell.length_c   1.000
_cell.angle_alpha   90.00
_cell.angle_beta   90.00
_cell.angle_gamma   90.00
#
_symmetry.space_group_name_H-M   'P 1'
#
loop_
_entity.id
_entity.type
_entity.pdbx_description
1 polymer ?
#
loop_
_entity_poly.entity_id
_entity_poly.type
_entity_poly.pdbx_seq_one_letter_code
_entity_poly.pdbx_strand_id
1 'polypeptide(L)' 'IATPPQFNGKMENIKVFIDACDIYIKSRLEEFTTVECKCNFILSYCSEGMAATWRTNYLVWSHSQEVCN' A
#
# COMPACT_ATOMS: atom_id res chain seq x y z
N ILE A 1 12.37 -13.63 -0.51
CA ILE A 1 11.42 -12.97 0.43
C ILE A 1 10.03 -13.12 -0.18
N ALA A 2 9.04 -13.56 0.60
CA ALA A 2 7.67 -13.70 0.09
C ALA A 2 7.06 -12.32 -0.15
N THR A 3 6.47 -12.11 -1.32
CA THR A 3 5.70 -10.89 -1.63
C THR A 3 4.43 -10.86 -0.76
N PRO A 4 3.99 -9.69 -0.28
CA PRO A 4 2.73 -9.56 0.42
C PRO A 4 1.54 -10.12 -0.41
N PRO A 5 0.50 -10.67 0.23
CA PRO A 5 -0.72 -11.03 -0.48
C PRO A 5 -1.48 -9.76 -0.94
N GLN A 6 -2.37 -9.90 -1.91
CA GLN A 6 -3.32 -8.82 -2.22
C GLN A 6 -4.24 -8.58 -1.01
N PHE A 7 -4.58 -7.32 -0.75
CA PHE A 7 -5.47 -6.93 0.32
C PHE A 7 -6.80 -6.48 -0.25
N ASN A 8 -7.89 -7.11 0.21
CA ASN A 8 -9.25 -6.83 -0.25
C ASN A 8 -10.04 -5.89 0.68
N GLY A 9 -9.42 -5.41 1.77
CA GLY A 9 -10.07 -4.54 2.75
C GLY A 9 -10.75 -5.27 3.90
N LYS A 10 -10.69 -6.60 3.98
CA LYS A 10 -11.32 -7.36 5.07
C LYS A 10 -10.42 -7.45 6.31
N MET A 11 -11.03 -7.27 7.49
CA MET A 11 -10.34 -7.32 8.78
C MET A 11 -9.70 -8.68 9.08
N GLU A 12 -10.26 -9.78 8.58
CA GLU A 12 -9.69 -11.12 8.75
C GLU A 12 -8.28 -11.27 8.14
N ASN A 13 -7.96 -10.47 7.13
CA ASN A 13 -6.69 -10.54 6.39
C ASN A 13 -5.70 -9.43 6.77
N ILE A 14 -6.13 -8.42 7.54
CA ILE A 14 -5.34 -7.19 7.74
C ILE A 14 -4.03 -7.44 8.47
N LYS A 15 -4.04 -8.30 9.50
CA LYS A 15 -2.82 -8.60 10.28
C LYS A 15 -1.78 -9.30 9.42
N VAL A 16 -2.19 -10.34 8.69
CA VAL A 16 -1.30 -11.10 7.79
C VAL A 16 -0.72 -10.19 6.71
N PHE A 17 -1.54 -9.31 6.16
CA PHE A 17 -1.10 -8.34 5.15
C PHE A 17 -0.06 -7.34 5.69
N ILE A 18 -0.33 -6.71 6.84
CA ILE A 18 0.59 -5.73 7.45
C ILE A 18 1.92 -6.38 7.83
N ASP A 19 1.88 -7.56 8.45
CA ASP A 19 3.09 -8.27 8.87
C ASP A 19 3.97 -8.63 7.65
N ALA A 20 3.35 -9.05 6.54
CA ALA A 20 4.08 -9.35 5.30
C ALA A 20 4.70 -8.09 4.66
N CYS A 21 3.96 -6.97 4.63
CA CYS A 21 4.47 -5.69 4.16
C CYS A 21 5.67 -5.20 4.97
N ASP A 22 5.58 -5.28 6.31
CA ASP A 22 6.65 -4.86 7.21
C ASP A 22 7.93 -5.68 7.01
N ILE A 23 7.82 -7.02 6.92
CA ILE A 23 8.95 -7.91 6.63
C ILE A 23 9.57 -7.56 5.27
N TYR A 24 8.75 -7.38 4.23
CA TYR A 24 9.23 -7.07 2.89
C TYR A 24 10.01 -5.75 2.87
N ILE A 25 9.46 -4.69 3.47
CA ILE A 25 10.08 -3.36 3.51
C ILE A 25 11.39 -3.39 4.32
N LYS A 26 11.39 -4.03 5.49
CA LYS A 26 12.58 -4.17 6.34
C LYS A 26 13.70 -4.97 5.68
N SER A 27 13.37 -5.89 4.77
CA SER A 27 14.36 -6.67 4.03
C SER A 27 15.01 -5.92 2.87
N ARG A 28 14.48 -4.75 2.47
CA ARG A 28 14.92 -3.97 1.30
C ARG A 28 15.00 -2.47 1.62
N LEU A 29 15.59 -2.12 2.77
CA LEU A 29 15.61 -0.74 3.26
C LEU A 29 16.20 0.27 2.25
N GLU A 30 17.18 -0.15 1.45
CA GLU A 30 17.81 0.67 0.41
C GLU A 30 16.84 1.05 -0.73
N GLU A 31 15.80 0.25 -0.96
CA GLU A 31 14.76 0.53 -1.96
C GLU A 31 13.62 1.39 -1.38
N PHE A 32 13.45 1.38 -0.06
CA PHE A 32 12.37 2.05 0.65
C PHE A 32 12.88 3.22 1.49
N THR A 33 13.53 4.17 0.84
CA THR A 33 14.21 5.31 1.48
C THR A 33 13.24 6.39 1.95
N THR A 34 12.08 6.54 1.30
CA THR A 34 11.07 7.55 1.66
C THR A 34 9.79 6.90 2.18
N VAL A 35 9.03 7.65 2.99
CA VAL A 35 7.70 7.23 3.45
C VAL A 35 6.77 7.04 2.25
N GLU A 36 6.86 7.91 1.26
CA GLU A 36 6.05 7.83 0.04
C GLU A 36 6.28 6.53 -0.74
N CYS A 37 7.54 6.09 -0.93
CA CYS A 37 7.85 4.81 -1.56
C CYS A 37 7.22 3.62 -0.81
N LYS A 38 7.24 3.65 0.52
CA LYS A 38 6.61 2.62 1.36
C LYS A 38 5.09 2.63 1.18
N CYS A 39 4.46 3.81 1.20
CA CYS A 39 3.03 3.97 0.99
C CYS A 39 2.60 3.48 -0.40
N ASN A 40 3.30 3.91 -1.45
CA ASN A 40 3.03 3.51 -2.83
C ASN A 40 3.17 2.00 -3.03
N PHE A 41 4.16 1.38 -2.39
CA PHE A 41 4.31 -0.07 -2.37
C PHE A 41 3.12 -0.77 -1.72
N ILE A 42 2.72 -0.38 -0.52
CA ILE A 42 1.56 -0.97 0.17
C ILE A 42 0.28 -0.78 -0.67
N LEU A 43 0.07 0.43 -1.21
CA LEU A 43 -1.05 0.75 -2.08
C LEU A 43 -1.11 -0.15 -3.32
N SER A 44 0.04 -0.60 -3.85
CA SER A 44 0.07 -1.47 -5.03
C SER A 44 -0.65 -2.81 -4.81
N TYR A 45 -0.73 -3.29 -3.56
CA TYR A 45 -1.43 -4.53 -3.17
C TYR A 45 -2.90 -4.31 -2.77
N CYS A 46 -3.37 -3.07 -2.68
CA CYS A 46 -4.78 -2.73 -2.46
C CYS A 46 -5.54 -2.71 -3.79
N SER A 47 -5.57 -3.85 -4.51
CA SER A 47 -6.17 -3.94 -5.86
C SER A 47 -7.49 -4.71 -5.90
N GLU A 48 -7.96 -5.22 -4.76
CA GLU A 48 -9.18 -6.02 -4.66
C GLU A 48 -10.20 -5.42 -3.68
N GLY A 49 -11.48 -5.77 -3.86
CA GLY A 49 -12.56 -5.46 -2.93
C GLY A 49 -12.65 -3.98 -2.54
N MET A 50 -12.89 -3.73 -1.25
CA MET A 50 -13.03 -2.37 -0.71
C MET A 50 -11.70 -1.60 -0.70
N ALA A 51 -10.59 -2.31 -0.62
CA ALA A 51 -9.27 -1.69 -0.65
C ALA A 51 -8.95 -1.09 -2.04
N ALA A 52 -9.43 -1.71 -3.12
CA ALA A 52 -9.33 -1.15 -4.47
C ALA A 52 -10.06 0.20 -4.59
N THR A 53 -11.30 0.27 -4.11
CA THR A 53 -12.09 1.50 -4.12
C THR A 53 -11.41 2.59 -3.29
N TRP A 54 -10.92 2.25 -2.11
CA TRP A 54 -10.19 3.19 -1.26
C TRP A 54 -8.91 3.70 -1.94
N ARG A 55 -8.11 2.81 -2.53
CA ARG A 55 -6.91 3.17 -3.30
C ARG A 55 -7.22 4.15 -4.42
N THR A 56 -8.22 3.85 -5.24
CA THR A 56 -8.61 4.72 -6.36
C THR A 56 -8.99 6.11 -5.87
N ASN A 57 -9.81 6.20 -4.83
CA ASN A 57 -10.23 7.49 -4.26
C ASN A 57 -9.04 8.26 -3.69
N TYR A 58 -8.12 7.57 -3.01
CA TYR A 58 -6.91 8.18 -2.47
C TYR A 58 -6.02 8.76 -3.58
N LEU A 59 -5.79 8.01 -4.66
CA LEU A 59 -4.96 8.45 -5.78
C LEU A 59 -5.57 9.66 -6.52
N VAL A 60 -6.90 9.67 -6.70
CA VAL A 60 -7.59 10.83 -7.30
C VAL A 60 -7.44 12.06 -6.40
N TRP A 61 -7.62 11.90 -5.09
CA TRP A 61 -7.44 12.98 -4.13
C TRP A 61 -6.00 13.49 -4.12
N SER A 62 -5.00 12.61 -4.06
CA SER A 62 -3.58 13.01 -4.01
C SER A 62 -3.17 13.78 -5.26
N HIS A 63 -3.60 13.32 -6.44
CA HIS A 63 -3.30 14.01 -7.70
C HIS A 63 -3.99 15.38 -7.78
N SER A 64 -5.18 15.52 -7.18
CA SER A 64 -5.87 16.82 -7.09
C SER A 64 -5.14 17.81 -6.18
N GLN A 65 -4.43 17.34 -5.15
CA GLN A 65 -3.62 18.21 -4.29
C GLN A 65 -2.35 18.71 -4.98
N GLU A 66 -1.75 17.92 -5.87
CA GLU A 66 -0.58 18.33 -6.66
C GLU A 66 -0.90 19.43 -7.69
N VAL A 67 -2.13 19.45 -8.23
CA VAL A 67 -2.56 20.43 -9.25
C VAL A 67 -2.95 21.79 -8.63
N CYS A 68 -3.26 21.83 -7.33
CA CYS A 68 -3.69 23.05 -6.64
C CYS A 68 -2.58 23.74 -5.81
N ASN A 69 -1.35 23.22 -5.83
CA ASN A 69 -0.17 23.82 -5.19
C ASN A 69 0.80 24.42 -6.23
#